data_AF-A0A836UE99-F1
#
_entry.id   AF-A0A836UE99-F1
#
_cell.length_a   1.000
_cell.length_b   1.000
_cell.length_c   1.000
_cell.angle_alpha   90.00
_cell.angle_beta   90.00
_cell.angle_gamma   90.00
#
_symmetry.space_group_name_H-M   'P 1'
#
loop_
_entity.id
_entity.type
_entity.pdbx_description
1 polymer ?
#
loop_
_entity_poly.entity_id
_entity_poly.type
_entity_poly.pdbx_seq_one_letter_code
_entity_poly.pdbx_strand_id
1 'polypeptide(L)'
;MDRFLIVFIIIVSYIVLLFILRYLEIGAKKESSAWSNCCPDCSLALNRVQRLYKDKIVYNITLRIFEYKRYRCKACGWEGLRWGKNYKSGKSKKK
;
A
#
# COMPACT_ATOMS: atom_id res chain seq x y z
N MET A 1 -15.53 13.34 29.32
CA MET A 1 -15.50 13.73 27.89
C MET A 1 -16.74 13.19 27.22
N ASP A 2 -17.41 13.99 26.40
CA ASP A 2 -18.56 13.53 25.62
C ASP A 2 -18.19 12.32 24.76
N ARG A 3 -18.96 11.23 24.85
CA ARG A 3 -18.70 10.00 24.07
C ARG A 3 -18.60 10.28 22.57
N PHE A 4 -19.39 11.24 22.11
CA PHE A 4 -19.35 11.73 20.73
C PHE A 4 -17.98 12.33 20.36
N LEU A 5 -17.44 13.22 21.20
CA LEU A 5 -16.14 13.85 20.96
C LEU A 5 -15.01 12.81 20.93
N ILE A 6 -15.06 11.81 21.81
CA ILE A 6 -14.07 10.73 21.83
C ILE A 6 -14.08 9.95 20.51
N VAL A 7 -15.26 9.53 20.04
CA VAL A 7 -15.38 8.80 18.76
C VAL A 7 -14.87 9.64 17.60
N PHE A 8 -15.22 10.93 17.57
CA PHE A 8 -14.76 11.85 16.54
C PHE A 8 -13.22 11.96 16.50
N ILE A 9 -12.58 12.14 17.67
CA ILE A 9 -11.12 12.21 17.78
C ILE A 9 -10.45 10.91 17.30
N ILE A 10 -11.02 9.74 17.61
CA ILE A 10 -10.50 8.44 17.15
C ILE A 10 -10.54 8.35 15.62
N ILE A 11 -11.64 8.76 14.98
CA ILE A 11 -11.76 8.73 13.52
C ILE A 11 -10.75 9.68 12.86
N VAL A 12 -10.65 10.91 13.37
CA VAL A 12 -9.71 11.91 12.82
C VAL A 12 -8.27 11.44 12.99
N SER A 13 -7.90 10.96 14.17
CA SER A 13 -6.54 10.44 14.43
C SER A 13 -6.20 9.23 13.57
N TYR A 14 -7.16 8.33 13.31
CA TYR A 14 -6.99 7.22 12.37
C TYR A 14 -6.66 7.71 10.95
N ILE A 15 -7.41 8.70 10.45
CA ILE A 15 -7.16 9.28 9.12
C ILE A 15 -5.78 9.92 9.06
N VAL A 16 -5.41 10.72 10.07
CA VAL A 16 -4.08 11.34 10.18
C VAL A 16 -2.97 10.29 10.19
N LEU A 17 -3.15 9.20 10.93
CA LEU A 17 -2.21 8.09 10.97
C LEU A 17 -2.01 7.46 9.58
N LEU A 18 -3.07 7.27 8.80
CA LEU A 18 -2.94 6.78 7.42
C LEU A 18 -2.09 7.73 6.55
N PHE A 19 -2.26 9.04 6.70
CA PHE A 19 -1.42 10.02 5.99
C PHE A 19 0.03 10.00 6.45
N ILE A 20 0.30 9.84 7.75
CA ILE A 20 1.66 9.68 8.28
C ILE A 20 2.32 8.43 7.69
N LEU A 21 1.62 7.29 7.67
CA LEU A 21 2.15 6.05 7.07
C LEU A 21 2.45 6.21 5.57
N ARG A 22 1.62 6.98 4.86
CA ARG A 22 1.85 7.34 3.45
C ARG A 22 3.07 8.22 3.28
N TYR A 23 3.23 9.22 4.14
CA TYR A 23 4.36 10.15 4.12
C TYR A 23 5.69 9.44 4.39
N LEU A 24 5.71 8.51 5.35
CA LEU A 24 6.86 7.68 5.67
C LEU A 24 7.14 6.57 4.64
N GLU A 25 6.37 6.53 3.54
CA GLU A 25 6.48 5.52 2.48
C GLU A 25 6.42 4.06 2.99
N ILE A 26 5.75 3.81 4.12
CA ILE A 26 5.71 2.48 4.75
C ILE A 26 4.95 1.51 3.85
N GLY A 27 5.63 0.45 3.43
CA GLY A 27 5.06 -0.53 2.49
C GLY A 27 5.02 -0.07 1.03
N ALA A 28 5.66 1.06 0.70
CA ALA A 28 5.84 1.47 -0.69
C ALA A 28 6.73 0.47 -1.45
N LYS A 29 6.63 0.49 -2.77
CA LYS A 29 7.58 -0.21 -3.64
C LYS A 29 9.00 0.32 -3.41
N LYS A 30 9.96 -0.60 -3.33
CA LYS A 30 11.37 -0.28 -3.34
C LYS A 30 11.87 -0.39 -4.78
N GLU A 31 12.45 0.69 -5.28
CA GLU A 31 13.05 0.76 -6.61
C GLU A 31 14.56 0.57 -6.48
N SER A 32 15.17 -0.15 -7.41
CA SER A 32 16.62 -0.24 -7.58
C SER A 32 17.00 0.21 -8.98
N SER A 33 18.29 0.39 -9.24
CA SER A 33 18.81 0.72 -10.57
C SER A 33 18.40 -0.28 -11.65
N ALA A 34 18.18 -1.55 -11.29
CA ALA A 34 17.81 -2.61 -12.23
C ALA A 34 16.30 -2.88 -12.28
N TRP A 35 15.55 -2.61 -11.21
CA TRP A 35 14.15 -3.04 -11.11
C TRP A 35 13.24 -2.00 -10.44
N SER A 36 12.09 -1.74 -11.07
CA SER A 36 11.03 -0.86 -10.52
C SER A 36 10.29 -1.42 -9.30
N ASN A 37 10.51 -2.68 -8.92
CA ASN A 37 9.96 -3.26 -7.70
C ASN A 37 10.82 -4.43 -7.22
N CYS A 38 11.56 -4.21 -6.14
CA CYS A 38 12.49 -5.17 -5.57
C CYS A 38 11.89 -5.89 -4.37
N CYS A 39 12.25 -7.16 -4.22
CA CYS A 39 12.00 -7.93 -3.03
C CYS A 39 12.79 -7.34 -1.85
N PRO A 40 12.19 -7.19 -0.65
CA PRO A 40 12.91 -6.68 0.52
C PRO A 40 14.03 -7.61 0.99
N ASP A 41 13.92 -8.92 0.76
CA ASP A 41 14.82 -9.92 1.36
C ASP A 41 16.00 -10.22 0.44
N CYS A 42 15.76 -10.32 -0.86
CA CYS A 42 16.77 -10.74 -1.83
C CYS A 42 17.02 -9.71 -2.94
N SER A 43 16.39 -8.53 -2.91
CA SER A 43 16.55 -7.44 -3.88
C SER A 43 16.24 -7.78 -5.35
N LEU A 44 15.71 -8.97 -5.63
CA LEU A 44 15.32 -9.42 -6.96
C LEU A 44 13.93 -8.91 -7.37
N ALA A 45 13.62 -9.00 -8.66
CA ALA A 45 12.34 -8.56 -9.22
C ALA A 45 11.13 -9.27 -8.59
N LEU A 46 10.11 -8.49 -8.23
CA LEU A 46 8.84 -8.98 -7.72
C LEU A 46 7.82 -9.20 -8.86
N ASN A 47 7.19 -10.37 -8.88
CA ASN A 47 6.11 -10.69 -9.82
C ASN A 47 4.76 -10.28 -9.25
N ARG A 48 3.89 -9.72 -10.10
CA ARG A 48 2.53 -9.35 -9.69
C ARG A 48 1.66 -10.60 -9.55
N VAL A 49 0.92 -10.69 -8.45
CA VAL A 49 -0.02 -11.79 -8.18
C VAL A 49 -1.42 -11.23 -7.97
N GLN A 50 -2.45 -12.06 -8.15
CA GLN A 50 -3.83 -11.70 -7.89
C GLN A 50 -4.03 -11.32 -6.41
N ARG A 51 -4.87 -10.30 -6.18
CA ARG A 51 -5.23 -9.87 -4.82
C ARG A 51 -6.12 -10.94 -4.16
N LEU A 52 -5.83 -11.23 -2.90
CA LEU A 52 -6.71 -12.03 -2.06
C LEU A 52 -7.86 -11.18 -1.50
N TYR A 53 -8.88 -11.84 -0.95
CA TYR A 53 -10.01 -11.16 -0.31
C TYR A 53 -9.55 -10.25 0.85
N LYS A 54 -8.61 -10.72 1.68
CA LYS A 54 -8.01 -9.93 2.76
C LYS A 54 -7.37 -8.64 2.25
N ASP A 55 -6.73 -8.68 1.08
CA ASP A 55 -6.10 -7.50 0.49
C ASP A 55 -7.13 -6.45 0.04
N LYS A 56 -8.32 -6.89 -0.38
CA LYS A 56 -9.44 -5.99 -0.70
C LYS A 56 -9.99 -5.31 0.54
N ILE A 57 -10.05 -6.02 1.67
CA ILE A 57 -10.43 -5.43 2.96
C ILE A 57 -9.41 -4.36 3.34
N VAL A 58 -8.11 -4.67 3.31
CA VAL A 58 -7.03 -3.72 3.60
C VAL A 58 -7.13 -2.48 2.71
N TYR A 59 -7.40 -2.66 1.41
CA TYR A 59 -7.59 -1.55 0.49
C TYR A 59 -8.78 -0.63 0.86
N ASN A 60 -9.87 -1.20 1.37
CA ASN A 60 -11.04 -0.42 1.77
C ASN A 60 -10.87 0.26 3.13
N ILE A 61 -10.31 -0.43 4.14
CA ILE A 61 -10.11 0.16 5.48
C ILE A 61 -9.12 1.33 5.43
N THR A 62 -8.10 1.23 4.55
CA THR A 62 -7.14 2.31 4.33
C THR A 62 -7.67 3.45 3.45
N LEU A 63 -9.00 3.55 3.31
CA LEU A 63 -9.69 4.59 2.54
C LEU A 63 -9.17 4.72 1.09
N ARG A 64 -8.63 3.63 0.53
CA ARG A 64 -8.02 3.57 -0.81
C ARG A 64 -6.85 4.53 -1.04
N ILE A 65 -6.29 5.11 0.03
CA ILE A 65 -5.12 6.00 -0.02
C ILE A 65 -3.89 5.28 -0.59
N PHE A 66 -3.81 3.96 -0.36
CA PHE A 66 -2.74 3.11 -0.83
C PHE A 66 -3.23 2.21 -1.97
N GLU A 67 -2.70 2.40 -3.18
CA GLU A 67 -2.96 1.51 -4.32
C GLU A 67 -2.24 0.16 -4.18
N TYR A 68 -2.56 -0.60 -3.13
CA TYR A 68 -1.90 -1.87 -2.83
C TYR A 68 -2.06 -2.87 -3.99
N LYS A 69 -0.94 -3.45 -4.39
CA LYS A 69 -0.86 -4.58 -5.33
C LYS A 69 -0.11 -5.69 -4.62
N ARG A 70 -0.54 -6.93 -4.84
CA ARG A 70 0.11 -8.12 -4.27
C ARG A 70 1.24 -8.55 -5.18
N TYR A 71 2.36 -8.90 -4.56
CA TYR A 71 3.56 -9.33 -5.24
C TYR A 71 4.13 -10.58 -4.59
N ARG A 72 4.76 -11.44 -5.40
CA ARG A 72 5.52 -12.60 -4.96
C ARG A 72 6.93 -12.57 -5.56
N CYS A 73 7.92 -12.85 -4.73
CA CYS A 73 9.28 -13.13 -5.18
C CYS A 73 9.40 -14.60 -5.59
N LYS A 74 9.95 -14.87 -6.79
CA LYS A 74 10.20 -16.25 -7.24
C LYS A 74 11.44 -16.87 -6.60
N ALA A 75 12.39 -16.05 -6.14
CA ALA A 75 13.65 -16.53 -5.59
C ALA A 75 13.54 -16.92 -4.12
N CYS A 76 13.04 -16.02 -3.25
CA CYS A 76 12.93 -16.29 -1.80
C CYS A 76 11.51 -16.66 -1.35
N GLY A 77 10.51 -16.61 -2.23
CA GLY A 77 9.13 -16.93 -1.89
C GLY A 77 8.36 -15.81 -1.15
N TRP A 78 8.99 -14.67 -0.86
CA TRP A 78 8.33 -13.54 -0.18
C TRP A 78 7.05 -13.14 -0.90
N GLU A 79 5.96 -12.96 -0.15
CA GLU A 79 4.67 -12.52 -0.67
C GLU A 79 4.07 -11.43 0.19
N GLY A 80 3.62 -10.34 -0.42
CA GLY A 80 3.07 -9.22 0.33
C GLY A 80 2.49 -8.11 -0.53
N LEU A 81 1.92 -7.12 0.15
CA LEU A 81 1.33 -5.94 -0.47
C LEU A 81 2.36 -4.82 -0.59
N ARG A 82 2.38 -4.17 -1.76
CA ARG A 82 3.15 -2.95 -2.01
C ARG A 82 2.30 -1.93 -2.74
N TRP A 83 2.42 -0.65 -2.39
CA TRP A 83 1.74 0.45 -3.08
C TRP A 83 2.72 1.30 -3.89
N GLY A 84 2.24 1.89 -4.98
CA GLY A 84 3.05 2.72 -5.86
C GLY A 84 3.14 4.17 -5.37
N LYS A 85 4.34 4.76 -5.43
CA LYS A 85 4.59 6.15 -5.01
C LYS A 85 3.74 7.15 -5.78
N ASN A 86 3.55 6.90 -7.08
CA ASN A 86 2.72 7.71 -7.96
C ASN A 86 1.23 7.44 -7.69
N TYR A 87 0.53 8.44 -7.15
CA TYR A 87 -0.93 8.46 -7.10
C TYR A 87 -1.46 8.54 -8.53
N LYS A 88 -2.09 7.47 -9.03
CA LYS A 88 -2.80 7.57 -10.31
C LYS A 88 -4.18 8.10 -10.01
N SER A 89 -4.33 9.44 -10.05
CA SER A 89 -5.67 10.02 -10.19
C SER A 89 -6.33 9.32 -11.39
N GLY A 90 -7.57 8.88 -11.23
CA GLY A 90 -8.26 7.90 -12.09
C GLY A 90 -8.43 8.25 -13.58
N LYS A 91 -7.68 9.20 -14.13
CA LYS A 91 -7.56 9.42 -15.57
C LYS A 91 -6.68 8.33 -16.18
N SER A 92 -7.32 7.21 -16.49
CA SER A 92 -6.82 6.26 -17.48
C SER A 92 -6.55 7.04 -18.77
N LYS A 93 -5.29 7.37 -19.07
CA LYS A 93 -4.92 7.71 -20.45
C LYS A 93 -5.14 6.45 -21.27
N LYS A 94 -6.32 6.36 -21.90
CA LYS A 94 -6.53 5.50 -23.07
C LYS A 94 -5.48 5.96 -24.09
N LYS A 95 -4.53 5.08 -24.40
CA LYS A 95 -3.72 5.17 -25.61
C LYS A 95 -4.52 4.53 -26.73
#